data_AF-A0A1I4NPZ2-F1
#
_entry.id   AF-A0A1I4NPZ2-F1
#
_cell.length_a   1.000
_cell.length_b   1.000
_cell.length_c   1.000
_cell.angle_alpha   90.00
_cell.angle_beta   90.00
_cell.angle_gamma   90.00
#
_symmetry.space_group_name_H-M   'P 1'
#
loop_
_entity.id
_entity.type
_entity.pdbx_description
1 polymer ?
#
loop_
_entity_poly.entity_id
_entity_poly.type
_entity_poly.pdbx_seq_one_letter_code
_entity_poly.pdbx_strand_id
1 'polypeptide(L)'
;MRNRILITAAMMAAGALCALPALAYDGQTCKAPGNCWEPKPGFPEKVAGTKYDPKHDPKEVGKQAESIRLMEERNRKRIENAKKTGKFEYDVSKISAN
;
A
#
# COMPACT_ATOMS: atom_id res chain seq x y z
N MET A 1 8.23 -41.73 -33.40
CA MET A 1 7.26 -40.63 -33.23
C MET A 1 6.49 -40.68 -31.90
N ARG A 2 6.00 -41.84 -31.44
CA ARG A 2 5.27 -41.99 -30.17
C ARG A 2 5.97 -41.43 -28.92
N ASN A 3 7.28 -41.66 -28.77
CA ASN A 3 8.05 -41.12 -27.63
C ASN A 3 8.12 -39.58 -27.62
N ARG A 4 8.21 -38.94 -28.79
CA ARG A 4 8.27 -37.47 -28.87
C ARG A 4 6.93 -36.85 -28.47
N ILE A 5 5.82 -37.47 -28.88
CA ILE A 5 4.47 -37.03 -28.51
C ILE A 5 4.25 -37.16 -26.99
N LEU A 6 4.71 -38.26 -26.38
CA LEU A 6 4.60 -38.47 -24.93
C LEU A 6 5.44 -37.46 -24.14
N ILE A 7 6.66 -37.16 -24.58
CA ILE A 7 7.53 -36.16 -23.93
C ILE A 7 6.94 -34.76 -24.04
N THR A 8 6.46 -34.36 -25.23
CA THR A 8 5.84 -33.05 -25.43
C THR A 8 4.55 -32.89 -24.61
N ALA A 9 3.72 -33.95 -24.52
CA ALA A 9 2.53 -33.95 -23.67
C ALA A 9 2.86 -33.84 -22.18
N ALA A 10 3.89 -34.55 -21.71
CA ALA A 10 4.35 -34.47 -20.32
C ALA A 10 4.90 -33.07 -19.97
N MET A 11 5.62 -32.42 -20.89
CA MET A 11 6.12 -31.06 -20.70
C MET A 11 4.99 -30.02 -20.67
N MET A 12 3.97 -30.16 -21.53
CA MET A 12 2.78 -29.29 -21.47
C MET A 12 1.99 -29.47 -20.19
N ALA A 13 1.79 -30.72 -19.74
CA ALA A 13 1.12 -31.01 -18.48
C ALA A 13 1.89 -30.44 -17.27
N ALA A 14 3.22 -30.58 -17.25
CA ALA A 14 4.06 -29.99 -16.21
C ALA A 14 4.00 -28.45 -16.21
N GLY A 15 4.01 -27.82 -17.39
CA GLY A 15 3.85 -26.37 -17.52
C GLY A 15 2.49 -25.87 -17.02
N ALA A 16 1.41 -26.60 -17.29
CA ALA A 16 0.06 -26.27 -16.81
C ALA A 16 -0.06 -26.38 -15.27
N LEU A 17 0.60 -27.37 -14.65
CA LEU A 17 0.63 -27.53 -13.19
C LEU A 17 1.35 -26.37 -12.48
N CYS A 18 2.35 -25.76 -13.13
CA CYS A 18 3.05 -24.58 -12.60
C CYS A 18 2.20 -23.29 -12.61
N ALA A 19 1.09 -23.23 -13.38
CA ALA A 19 0.20 -22.07 -13.45
C ALA A 19 -0.91 -22.07 -12.38
N LEU A 20 -1.15 -23.21 -11.72
CA LEU A 20 -2.18 -23.37 -10.67
C LEU A 20 -2.10 -22.38 -9.49
N PRO A 21 -0.92 -21.97 -8.96
CA PRO A 21 -0.89 -21.04 -7.82
C PRO A 21 -1.39 -19.63 -8.17
N ALA A 22 -1.48 -19.27 -9.46
CA ALA A 22 -2.11 -18.01 -9.87
C ALA A 22 -3.64 -18.02 -9.62
N LEU A 23 -4.28 -19.19 -9.58
CA LEU A 23 -5.72 -19.37 -9.40
C LEU A 23 -6.16 -19.50 -7.94
N ALA A 24 -5.24 -19.61 -6.99
CA ALA A 24 -5.58 -19.94 -5.61
C ALA A 24 -5.98 -18.74 -4.72
N TYR A 25 -5.82 -17.51 -5.23
CA TYR A 25 -6.45 -16.31 -4.68
C TYR A 25 -7.10 -15.59 -5.86
N ASP A 26 -8.40 -15.81 -6.03
CA ASP A 26 -9.21 -15.31 -7.15
C ASP A 26 -10.05 -14.07 -6.80
N GLY A 27 -10.06 -13.68 -5.53
CA GLY A 27 -10.77 -12.49 -5.01
C GLY A 27 -12.26 -12.69 -4.76
N GLN A 28 -12.80 -13.91 -4.87
CA GLN A 28 -14.25 -14.17 -4.74
C GLN A 28 -14.68 -14.65 -3.34
N THR A 29 -13.74 -15.13 -2.52
CA THR A 29 -14.02 -15.57 -1.15
C THR A 29 -13.87 -14.41 -0.19
N CYS A 30 -14.99 -13.92 0.36
CA CYS A 30 -15.00 -12.76 1.25
C CYS A 30 -15.24 -13.15 2.72
N LYS A 31 -14.28 -12.81 3.60
CA LYS A 31 -14.41 -12.99 5.07
C LYS A 31 -15.51 -12.09 5.65
N ALA A 32 -15.71 -10.93 5.02
CA ALA A 32 -16.77 -9.97 5.29
C ALA A 32 -17.02 -9.13 4.02
N PRO A 33 -18.15 -8.40 3.89
CA PRO A 33 -18.36 -7.47 2.79
C PRO A 33 -17.20 -6.48 2.63
N GLY A 34 -16.58 -6.45 1.44
CA GLY A 34 -15.42 -5.59 1.14
C GLY A 34 -14.06 -6.11 1.61
N ASN A 35 -14.00 -7.28 2.25
CA ASN A 35 -12.76 -7.92 2.66
C ASN A 35 -12.66 -9.35 2.10
N CYS A 36 -12.04 -9.46 0.93
CA CYS A 36 -11.88 -10.72 0.21
C CYS A 36 -10.42 -11.17 0.10
N TRP A 37 -9.52 -10.59 0.89
CA TRP A 37 -8.10 -10.91 0.82
C TRP A 37 -7.78 -12.30 1.40
N GLU A 38 -6.96 -13.06 0.69
CA GLU A 38 -6.44 -14.37 1.10
C GLU A 38 -4.92 -14.49 0.82
N PRO A 39 -4.15 -15.20 1.65
CA PRO A 39 -2.76 -15.50 1.33
C PRO A 39 -2.70 -16.52 0.18
N LYS A 40 -1.82 -16.30 -0.79
CA LYS A 40 -1.53 -17.31 -1.82
C LYS A 40 -0.94 -18.59 -1.20
N PRO A 41 -1.09 -19.77 -1.84
CA PRO A 41 -0.46 -21.01 -1.36
C PRO A 41 1.04 -20.83 -1.13
N GLY A 42 1.50 -21.22 0.06
CA GLY A 42 2.90 -21.06 0.48
C GLY A 42 3.26 -19.69 1.07
N PHE A 43 2.32 -18.74 1.16
CA PHE A 43 2.51 -17.45 1.83
C PHE A 43 1.74 -17.38 3.17
N PRO A 44 2.26 -16.63 4.16
CA PRO A 44 1.64 -16.55 5.48
C PRO A 44 0.45 -15.58 5.49
N GLU A 45 -0.53 -15.83 6.36
CA GLU A 45 -1.65 -14.90 6.60
C GLU A 45 -1.19 -13.61 7.31
N LYS A 46 -0.18 -13.71 8.19
CA LYS A 46 0.46 -12.57 8.85
C LYS A 46 1.95 -12.53 8.52
N VAL A 47 2.45 -11.38 8.09
CA VAL A 47 3.86 -11.23 7.67
C VAL A 47 4.82 -10.97 8.82
N ALA A 48 4.33 -10.48 9.96
CA ALA A 48 5.16 -10.19 11.15
C ALA A 48 5.90 -11.45 11.64
N GLY A 49 7.21 -11.34 11.85
CA GLY A 49 8.08 -12.44 12.27
C GLY A 49 8.45 -13.44 11.16
N THR A 50 7.96 -13.26 9.92
CA THR A 50 8.27 -14.13 8.79
C THR A 50 9.43 -13.57 7.96
N LYS A 51 9.89 -14.33 6.95
CA LYS A 51 10.87 -13.83 5.97
C LYS A 51 10.34 -12.67 5.10
N TYR A 52 9.04 -12.39 5.15
CA TYR A 52 8.37 -11.30 4.45
C TYR A 52 8.03 -10.12 5.36
N ASP A 53 8.51 -10.12 6.62
CA ASP A 53 8.27 -9.02 7.56
C ASP A 53 8.92 -7.71 7.04
N PRO A 54 8.13 -6.66 6.77
CA PRO A 54 8.66 -5.40 6.23
C PRO A 54 9.43 -4.56 7.25
N LYS A 55 9.28 -4.84 8.55
CA LYS A 55 10.00 -4.17 9.65
C LYS A 55 10.01 -2.63 9.55
N HIS A 56 8.87 -2.04 9.20
CA HIS A 56 8.74 -0.59 9.11
C HIS A 56 9.07 0.08 10.45
N ASP A 57 9.94 1.10 10.42
CA ASP A 57 10.18 1.95 11.59
C ASP A 57 8.93 2.82 11.85
N PRO A 58 8.31 2.73 13.04
CA PRO A 58 7.16 3.56 13.40
C PRO A 58 7.42 5.07 13.24
N LYS A 59 8.67 5.53 13.43
CA LYS A 59 9.05 6.93 13.26
C LYS A 59 8.94 7.38 11.81
N GLU A 60 9.28 6.51 10.85
CA GLU A 60 9.17 6.81 9.43
C GLU A 60 7.70 6.85 8.98
N VAL A 61 6.89 5.88 9.41
CA VAL A 61 5.45 5.81 9.10
C VAL A 61 4.72 7.08 9.59
N GLY A 62 5.11 7.62 10.74
CA GLY A 62 4.50 8.82 11.32
C GLY A 62 4.76 10.14 10.58
N LYS A 63 5.79 10.22 9.72
CA LYS A 63 6.23 11.50 9.10
C LYS A 63 5.16 12.18 8.25
N GLN A 64 4.31 11.40 7.59
CA GLN A 64 3.26 11.94 6.71
C GLN A 64 2.20 12.71 7.52
N ALA A 65 1.73 12.13 8.63
CA ALA A 65 0.76 12.77 9.51
C ALA A 65 1.33 14.05 10.14
N GLU A 66 2.60 14.02 10.57
CA GLU A 66 3.26 15.20 11.15
C GLU A 66 3.44 16.33 10.11
N SER A 67 3.84 15.99 8.89
CA SER A 67 3.94 16.95 7.78
C SER A 67 2.59 17.63 7.51
N ILE A 68 1.51 16.84 7.45
CA ILE A 68 0.15 17.35 7.24
C ILE A 68 -0.27 18.28 8.38
N ARG A 69 -0.09 17.87 9.63
CA ARG A 69 -0.41 18.70 10.82
C ARG A 69 0.30 20.05 10.77
N LEU A 70 1.59 20.06 10.42
CA LEU A 70 2.35 21.30 10.29
C LEU A 70 1.89 22.14 9.09
N MET A 71 1.48 21.52 7.98
CA MET A 71 0.88 22.23 6.85
C MET A 71 -0.45 22.89 7.24
N GLU A 72 -1.32 22.17 7.93
CA GLU A 72 -2.61 22.66 8.43
C GLU A 72 -2.42 23.83 9.40
N GLU A 73 -1.46 23.74 10.32
CA GLU A 73 -1.15 24.84 11.24
C GLU A 73 -0.69 26.09 10.49
N ARG A 74 0.20 25.94 9.50
CA ARG A 74 0.64 27.07 8.67
C ARG A 74 -0.51 27.65 7.85
N ASN A 75 -1.37 26.81 7.28
CA ASN A 75 -2.54 27.27 6.52
C ASN A 75 -3.54 28.03 7.39
N ARG A 76 -3.81 27.53 8.60
CA ARG A 76 -4.67 28.23 9.56
C ARG A 76 -4.14 29.64 9.85
N LYS A 77 -2.86 29.79 10.14
CA LYS A 77 -2.22 31.11 10.37
C LYS A 77 -2.41 32.06 9.19
N ARG A 78 -2.24 31.57 7.96
CA ARG A 78 -2.43 32.36 6.73
C ARG A 78 -3.87 32.85 6.58
N ILE A 79 -4.84 31.96 6.75
CA ILE A 79 -6.26 32.29 6.58
C ILE A 79 -6.75 33.23 7.68
N GLU A 80 -6.34 33.03 8.93
CA GLU A 80 -6.67 33.93 10.03
C GLU A 80 -6.11 35.34 9.81
N ASN A 81 -4.86 35.46 9.34
CA ASN A 81 -4.27 36.76 9.00
C ASN A 81 -4.99 37.43 7.82
N ALA A 82 -5.27 36.68 6.75
CA ALA A 82 -5.99 37.18 5.60
C ALA A 82 -7.38 37.71 5.97
N LYS A 83 -8.10 36.99 6.86
CA LYS A 83 -9.40 37.43 7.39
C LYS A 83 -9.30 38.71 8.22
N LYS A 84 -8.27 38.85 9.06
CA LYS A 84 -8.07 40.02 9.92
C LYS A 84 -7.65 41.27 9.15
N THR A 85 -6.78 41.12 8.15
CA THR A 85 -6.12 42.25 7.46
C THR A 85 -6.73 42.58 6.10
N GLY A 86 -7.50 41.66 5.51
CA GLY A 86 -7.99 41.77 4.13
C GLY A 86 -6.91 41.53 3.07
N LYS A 87 -5.69 41.14 3.45
CA LYS A 87 -4.56 40.86 2.54
C LYS A 87 -3.97 39.48 2.83
N PHE A 88 -3.77 38.68 1.78
CA PHE A 88 -3.15 37.36 1.93
C PHE A 88 -1.63 37.46 2.03
N GLU A 89 -1.04 36.75 3.00
CA GLU A 89 0.40 36.57 3.16
C GLU A 89 0.71 35.07 3.26
N TYR A 90 1.63 34.57 2.46
CA TYR A 90 2.00 33.15 2.41
C TYR A 90 3.12 32.81 3.41
N ASP A 91 4.08 33.72 3.56
CA ASP A 91 5.22 33.55 4.44
C ASP A 91 4.78 33.79 5.90
N VAL A 92 4.67 32.69 6.65
CA VAL A 92 4.20 32.72 8.05
C VAL A 92 5.15 33.53 8.95
N SER A 93 6.42 33.68 8.57
CA SER A 93 7.36 34.51 9.33
C SER A 93 6.99 36.00 9.28
N LYS A 94 6.36 36.46 8.20
CA LYS A 94 5.88 37.85 8.04
C LYS A 94 4.53 38.12 8.73
N ILE A 95 3.76 37.07 9.01
CA ILE A 95 2.50 37.18 9.78
C ILE A 95 2.79 37.34 11.28
N SER A 96 3.84 36.67 11.76
CA SER A 96 4.17 36.57 13.19
C SER A 96 4.91 37.81 13.73
N ALA A 97 5.24 38.77 12.87
CA ALA A 97 5.97 40.00 13.20
C ALA A 97 5.06 41.23 13.40
N ASN A 98 3.74 41.07 13.26
CA ASN A 98 2.72 42.11 13.44
C ASN A 98 1.92 41.92 14.73
#